data_AF-E7S8M3-F1
#
_entry.id   AF-E7S8M3-F1
#
_cell.length_a   1.000
_cell.length_b   1.000
_cell.length_c   1.000
_cell.angle_alpha   90.00
_cell.angle_beta   90.00
_cell.angle_gamma   90.00
#
_symmetry.space_group_name_H-M   'P 1'
#
loop_
_entity.id
_entity.type
_entity.pdbx_description
1 polymer ?
#
loop_
_entity_poly.entity_id
_entity_poly.type
_entity_poly.pdbx_seq_one_letter_code
_entity_poly.pdbx_strand_id
1 'polypeptide(L)'
;MKKLSIKSILLPLLAVFTLFLLGACGQSTKKGYLQLINQDKKTDIRVIVEYQGDKILSTDSTSVIYYEGTGLPKEQLKKVIDEYDKKFKDVKGFSHSAEYKDDYVIEKTKIDYTKADLKELQENQLIAAQENQNVDYIGYKTTLKTFKSNGFKEVKDGKFEELK
;
A
#
# COMPACT_ATOMS: atom_id res chain seq x y z
N MET A 1 -2.10 76.94 5.73
CA MET A 1 -2.35 75.93 6.80
C MET A 1 -3.83 75.57 6.74
N LYS A 2 -4.36 74.34 6.66
CA LYS A 2 -3.91 72.96 6.41
C LYS A 2 -5.08 72.32 5.63
N LYS A 3 -4.85 71.64 4.51
CA LYS A 3 -5.86 70.76 3.88
C LYS A 3 -5.88 69.46 4.67
N LEU A 4 -6.97 69.18 5.41
CA LEU A 4 -7.20 67.90 6.06
C LEU A 4 -7.99 67.01 5.10
N SER A 5 -7.31 65.97 4.61
CA SER A 5 -7.87 64.89 3.79
C SER A 5 -8.81 64.05 4.66
N ILE A 6 -10.06 63.94 4.22
CA ILE A 6 -11.07 63.01 4.73
C ILE A 6 -10.68 61.62 4.26
N LYS A 7 -10.15 60.77 5.16
CA LYS A 7 -10.08 59.32 4.94
C LYS A 7 -11.31 58.69 5.57
N SER A 8 -11.98 57.86 4.78
CA SER A 8 -13.26 57.21 5.02
C SER A 8 -13.36 56.56 6.41
N ILE A 9 -14.43 56.92 7.11
CA ILE A 9 -15.00 56.18 8.23
C ILE A 9 -15.70 54.93 7.64
N LEU A 10 -15.22 53.75 7.99
CA LEU A 10 -16.00 52.50 8.01
C LEU A 10 -15.59 51.75 9.30
N LEU A 11 -16.50 51.80 10.27
CA LEU A 11 -16.45 51.11 11.55
C LEU A 11 -17.10 49.69 11.40
N PRO A 12 -17.11 48.84 12.43
CA PRO A 12 -16.28 47.65 12.67
C PRO A 12 -17.10 46.32 12.53
N LEU A 13 -16.55 45.19 13.00
CA LEU A 13 -17.23 43.92 13.41
C LEU A 13 -16.99 42.68 12.52
N LEU A 14 -16.78 41.54 13.20
CA LEU A 14 -16.51 40.16 12.71
C LEU A 14 -15.08 39.97 12.12
N ALA A 15 -14.23 39.07 12.59
CA ALA A 15 -14.49 37.79 13.20
C ALA A 15 -13.37 37.39 14.17
N VAL A 16 -13.74 37.17 15.43
CA VAL A 16 -13.09 36.18 16.28
C VAL A 16 -13.41 34.82 15.66
N PHE A 17 -12.63 34.41 14.66
CA PHE A 17 -12.56 33.03 14.16
C PHE A 17 -11.18 32.47 14.49
N THR A 18 -10.70 32.79 15.69
CA THR A 18 -9.53 32.13 16.27
C THR A 18 -9.94 30.76 16.77
N LEU A 19 -9.30 29.74 16.20
CA LEU A 19 -9.20 28.35 16.67
C LEU A 19 -10.45 27.46 16.53
N PHE A 20 -10.70 26.99 15.31
CA PHE A 20 -11.44 25.73 15.10
C PHE A 20 -10.86 24.88 13.95
N LEU A 21 -9.52 24.78 13.83
CA LEU A 21 -8.88 23.98 12.78
C LEU A 21 -7.85 22.94 13.24
N LEU A 22 -7.77 22.61 14.52
CA LEU A 22 -6.86 21.55 15.00
C LEU A 22 -7.62 20.52 15.83
N GLY A 23 -8.53 19.83 15.16
CA GLY A 23 -9.30 18.73 15.75
C GLY A 23 -9.58 17.57 14.79
N ALA A 24 -8.99 17.55 13.59
CA ALA A 24 -8.97 16.33 12.79
C ALA A 24 -7.92 15.40 13.41
N CYS A 25 -8.36 14.36 14.15
CA CYS A 25 -7.54 13.24 14.60
C CYS A 25 -6.45 12.91 13.55
N GLY A 26 -5.15 13.17 13.72
CA GLY A 26 -4.32 13.11 14.93
C GLY A 26 -3.36 11.91 14.88
N GLN A 27 -3.46 11.05 13.87
CA GLN A 27 -2.58 9.90 13.69
C GLN A 27 -1.67 10.09 12.48
N SER A 28 -0.38 10.25 12.75
CA SER A 28 0.67 10.25 11.74
C SER A 28 0.66 8.92 10.97
N THR A 29 0.78 8.99 9.65
CA THR A 29 1.02 7.79 8.82
C THR A 29 2.33 7.12 9.23
N LYS A 30 2.28 5.80 9.39
CA LYS A 30 3.42 4.93 9.72
C LYS A 30 3.66 3.93 8.60
N LYS A 31 4.86 3.36 8.56
CA LYS A 31 5.24 2.29 7.65
C LYS A 31 5.63 1.04 8.42
N GLY A 32 5.08 -0.09 8.02
CA GLY A 32 5.54 -1.42 8.41
C GLY A 32 6.30 -2.04 7.25
N TYR A 33 7.37 -2.77 7.54
CA TYR A 33 8.19 -3.45 6.55
C TYR A 33 8.19 -4.94 6.84
N LEU A 34 7.87 -5.75 5.84
CA LEU A 34 7.78 -7.19 5.94
C LEU A 34 8.61 -7.82 4.84
N GLN A 35 9.24 -8.95 5.15
CA GLN A 35 10.04 -9.69 4.19
C GLN A 35 9.85 -11.19 4.34
N LEU A 36 9.68 -11.87 3.21
CA LEU A 36 9.84 -13.31 3.09
C LEU A 36 10.98 -13.55 2.11
N ILE A 37 12.09 -14.12 2.61
CA ILE A 37 13.27 -14.41 1.81
C ILE A 37 13.60 -15.90 1.92
N ASN A 38 13.86 -16.53 0.78
CA ASN A 38 14.29 -17.91 0.66
C ASN A 38 15.55 -17.95 -0.22
N GLN A 39 16.70 -18.21 0.40
CA GLN A 39 17.99 -18.22 -0.27
C GLN A 39 18.15 -19.44 -1.20
N ASP A 40 17.57 -20.58 -0.83
CA ASP A 40 17.68 -21.82 -1.61
C ASP A 40 16.82 -21.75 -2.89
N LYS A 41 15.59 -21.24 -2.76
CA LYS A 41 14.68 -21.01 -3.89
C LYS A 41 14.91 -19.67 -4.58
N LYS A 42 15.93 -18.92 -4.18
CA LYS A 42 16.27 -17.60 -4.74
C LYS A 42 15.02 -16.70 -4.90
N THR A 43 14.25 -16.56 -3.84
CA THR A 43 13.00 -15.78 -3.81
C THR A 43 13.08 -14.73 -2.70
N ASP A 44 12.74 -13.48 -3.01
CA ASP A 44 12.66 -12.39 -2.04
C ASP A 44 11.39 -11.56 -2.27
N ILE A 45 10.51 -11.52 -1.29
CA ILE A 45 9.25 -10.76 -1.31
C ILE A 45 9.29 -9.73 -0.20
N ARG A 46 9.27 -8.46 -0.58
CA ARG A 46 9.31 -7.30 0.33
C ARG A 46 7.97 -6.58 0.26
N VAL A 47 7.33 -6.36 1.40
CA VAL A 47 6.05 -5.66 1.51
C VAL A 47 6.21 -4.45 2.42
N ILE A 48 5.80 -3.29 1.93
CA ILE A 48 5.69 -2.04 2.69
C ILE A 48 4.20 -1.79 2.91
N VAL A 49 3.82 -1.60 4.17
CA VAL A 49 2.44 -1.32 4.57
C VAL A 49 2.37 0.09 5.12
N GLU A 50 1.64 0.99 4.47
CA GLU A 50 1.35 2.32 5.01
C GLU A 50 0.04 2.29 5.79
N TYR A 51 0.02 2.81 7.02
CA TYR A 51 -1.14 2.72 7.89
C TYR A 51 -1.26 3.89 8.87
N GLN A 52 -2.48 4.16 9.33
CA GLN A 52 -2.83 5.14 10.37
C GLN A 52 -3.62 4.45 11.48
N GLY A 53 -3.08 4.46 12.70
CA GLY A 53 -3.67 3.68 13.79
C GLY A 53 -3.63 2.18 13.49
N ASP A 54 -4.79 1.57 13.28
CA ASP A 54 -4.91 0.19 12.79
C ASP A 54 -5.41 0.12 11.34
N LYS A 55 -5.72 1.24 10.69
CA LYS A 55 -6.22 1.26 9.31
C LYS A 55 -5.08 1.27 8.30
N ILE A 56 -5.01 0.28 7.42
CA ILE A 56 -4.10 0.29 6.27
C ILE A 56 -4.59 1.30 5.23
N LEU A 57 -3.65 2.06 4.67
CA LEU A 57 -3.85 3.00 3.57
C LEU A 57 -3.38 2.42 2.23
N SER A 58 -2.21 1.76 2.24
CA SER A 58 -1.69 1.08 1.06
C SER A 58 -0.78 -0.09 1.41
N THR A 59 -0.64 -1.02 0.46
CA THR A 59 0.43 -2.01 0.44
C THR A 59 1.20 -1.88 -0.87
N ASP A 60 2.52 -1.91 -0.77
CA ASP A 60 3.44 -1.91 -1.90
C ASP A 60 4.35 -3.12 -1.75
N SER A 61 4.24 -4.08 -2.66
CA SER A 61 5.03 -5.31 -2.68
C SER A 61 6.01 -5.29 -3.85
N THR A 62 7.22 -5.78 -3.61
CA THR A 62 8.21 -6.09 -4.64
C THR A 62 8.71 -7.50 -4.42
N SER A 63 8.61 -8.32 -5.46
CA SER A 63 9.06 -9.71 -5.45
C SER A 63 10.16 -9.90 -6.48
N VAL A 64 11.25 -10.55 -6.10
CA VAL A 64 12.29 -11.05 -7.00
C VAL A 64 12.22 -12.57 -6.97
N ILE A 65 11.94 -13.19 -8.11
CA ILE A 65 11.69 -14.63 -8.21
C ILE A 65 12.53 -15.21 -9.34
N TYR A 66 13.50 -16.05 -8.99
CA TYR A 66 14.30 -16.77 -9.97
C TYR A 66 13.54 -17.96 -10.56
N TYR A 67 13.62 -18.13 -11.88
CA TYR A 67 12.86 -19.18 -12.58
C TYR A 67 13.24 -20.58 -12.10
N GLU A 68 14.53 -20.85 -11.89
CA GLU A 68 15.04 -22.12 -11.36
C GLU A 68 14.36 -22.50 -10.03
N GLY A 69 14.23 -21.53 -9.11
CA GLY A 69 13.62 -21.75 -7.80
C GLY A 69 12.11 -22.03 -7.83
N THR A 70 11.44 -21.70 -8.94
CA THR A 70 10.01 -22.03 -9.16
C THR A 70 9.81 -23.41 -9.78
N GLY A 71 10.84 -23.99 -10.42
CA GLY A 71 10.71 -25.18 -11.24
C GLY A 71 9.90 -24.97 -12.54
N LEU A 72 9.55 -23.72 -12.88
CA LEU A 72 8.82 -23.35 -14.09
C LEU A 72 9.74 -22.61 -15.07
N PRO A 73 9.60 -22.85 -16.38
CA PRO A 73 10.29 -22.06 -17.38
C PRO A 73 9.71 -20.64 -17.46
N LYS A 74 10.57 -19.67 -17.80
CA LYS A 74 10.24 -18.23 -17.96
C LYS A 74 8.93 -18.00 -18.73
N GLU A 75 8.76 -18.66 -19.87
CA GLU A 75 7.58 -18.49 -20.74
C GLU A 75 6.28 -18.99 -20.09
N GLN A 76 6.34 -20.01 -19.24
CA GLN A 76 5.15 -20.45 -18.50
C GLN A 76 4.81 -19.45 -17.39
N LEU A 77 5.80 -18.98 -16.64
CA LEU A 77 5.56 -17.98 -15.59
C LEU A 77 5.03 -16.66 -16.18
N LYS A 78 5.57 -16.23 -17.32
CA LYS A 78 5.07 -15.06 -18.06
C LYS A 78 3.60 -15.20 -18.43
N LYS A 79 3.17 -16.36 -18.94
CA LYS A 79 1.76 -16.58 -19.29
C LYS A 79 0.84 -16.48 -18.07
N VAL A 80 1.25 -17.07 -16.94
CA VAL A 80 0.50 -16.97 -15.68
C VAL A 80 0.36 -15.52 -15.24
N ILE A 81 1.43 -14.74 -15.32
CA ILE A 81 1.42 -13.31 -14.96
C ILE A 81 0.58 -12.50 -15.95
N ASP A 82 0.70 -12.73 -17.25
CA ASP A 82 -0.09 -12.02 -18.27
C ASP A 82 -1.61 -12.28 -18.08
N GLU A 83 -1.99 -13.52 -17.73
CA GLU A 83 -3.38 -13.86 -17.41
C GLU A 83 -3.86 -13.18 -16.13
N TYR A 84 -3.00 -13.11 -15.11
CA TYR A 84 -3.24 -12.39 -13.86
C TYR A 84 -3.46 -10.89 -14.12
N ASP A 85 -2.59 -10.26 -14.90
CA ASP A 85 -2.69 -8.84 -15.29
C ASP A 85 -3.97 -8.57 -16.06
N LYS A 86 -4.30 -9.43 -17.04
CA LYS A 86 -5.54 -9.30 -17.81
C LYS A 86 -6.78 -9.42 -16.93
N LYS A 87 -6.76 -10.32 -15.94
CA LYS A 87 -7.88 -10.53 -15.02
C LYS A 87 -8.11 -9.31 -14.12
N PHE A 88 -7.05 -8.65 -13.67
CA PHE A 88 -7.14 -7.61 -12.62
C PHE A 88 -6.84 -6.19 -13.08
N LYS A 89 -6.59 -5.95 -14.38
CA LYS A 89 -6.27 -4.62 -14.95
C LYS A 89 -7.26 -3.50 -14.61
N ASP A 90 -8.54 -3.83 -14.43
CA ASP A 90 -9.60 -2.86 -14.19
C ASP A 90 -10.02 -2.77 -12.71
N VAL A 91 -9.41 -3.58 -11.83
CA VAL A 91 -9.75 -3.57 -10.40
C VAL A 91 -9.25 -2.27 -9.77
N LYS A 92 -10.18 -1.51 -9.19
CA LYS A 92 -9.87 -0.17 -8.72
C LYS A 92 -8.91 -0.21 -7.54
N GLY A 93 -7.87 0.64 -7.61
CA GLY A 93 -6.86 0.74 -6.55
C GLY A 93 -5.88 -0.42 -6.52
N PHE A 94 -6.02 -1.43 -7.39
CA PHE A 94 -5.04 -2.48 -7.61
C PHE A 94 -4.15 -2.14 -8.81
N SER A 95 -2.87 -2.46 -8.73
CA SER A 95 -1.98 -2.42 -9.89
C SER A 95 -0.91 -3.48 -9.74
N HIS A 96 -0.53 -4.06 -10.88
CA HIS A 96 0.53 -5.04 -10.98
C HIS A 96 1.44 -4.71 -12.18
N SER A 97 2.71 -5.07 -12.08
CA SER A 97 3.66 -4.99 -13.19
C SER A 97 4.76 -6.02 -12.99
N ALA A 98 5.26 -6.58 -14.09
CA ALA A 98 6.36 -7.52 -14.09
C ALA A 98 7.48 -7.09 -15.05
N GLU A 99 8.72 -7.16 -14.59
CA GLU A 99 9.93 -6.97 -15.39
C GLU A 99 10.68 -8.28 -15.50
N TYR A 100 10.79 -8.81 -16.73
CA TYR A 100 11.39 -10.10 -17.00
C TYR A 100 12.88 -9.93 -17.33
N LYS A 101 13.75 -10.56 -16.53
CA LYS A 101 15.18 -10.71 -16.82
C LYS A 101 15.44 -12.11 -17.37
N ASP A 102 16.70 -12.46 -17.61
CA ASP A 102 17.05 -13.77 -18.17
C ASP A 102 16.83 -14.89 -17.15
N ASP A 103 17.24 -14.67 -15.90
CA ASP A 103 17.21 -15.70 -14.85
C ASP A 103 16.06 -15.53 -13.84
N TYR A 104 15.46 -14.33 -13.77
CA TYR A 104 14.45 -13.99 -12.77
C TYR A 104 13.42 -12.97 -13.28
N VAL A 105 12.32 -12.86 -12.56
CA VAL A 105 11.31 -11.81 -12.74
C VAL A 105 11.27 -10.89 -11.52
N ILE A 106 11.03 -9.59 -11.75
CA ILE A 106 10.71 -8.63 -10.71
C ILE A 106 9.22 -8.27 -10.83
N GLU A 107 8.42 -8.67 -9.86
CA GLU A 107 7.00 -8.30 -9.77
C GLU A 107 6.81 -7.15 -8.79
N LYS A 108 5.92 -6.21 -9.13
CA LYS A 108 5.51 -5.13 -8.25
C LYS A 108 4.00 -5.08 -8.19
N THR A 109 3.47 -5.16 -6.98
CA THR A 109 2.03 -5.07 -6.72
C THR A 109 1.77 -3.90 -5.79
N LYS A 110 0.77 -3.10 -6.09
CA LYS A 110 0.29 -2.04 -5.20
C LYS A 110 -1.21 -2.13 -5.03
N ILE A 111 -1.65 -2.03 -3.78
CA ILE A 111 -3.05 -1.84 -3.41
C ILE A 111 -3.19 -0.50 -2.68
N ASP A 112 -3.99 0.40 -3.24
CA ASP A 112 -4.38 1.68 -2.64
C ASP A 112 -5.79 1.55 -2.06
N TYR A 113 -5.87 1.25 -0.76
CA TYR A 113 -7.13 1.06 -0.04
C TYR A 113 -7.92 2.36 0.13
N THR A 114 -7.34 3.52 -0.18
CA THR A 114 -8.07 4.79 -0.18
C THR A 114 -8.90 4.97 -1.46
N LYS A 115 -8.57 4.22 -2.52
CA LYS A 115 -9.27 4.27 -3.81
C LYS A 115 -10.04 2.99 -4.13
N ALA A 116 -9.59 1.85 -3.60
CA ALA A 116 -10.14 0.53 -3.90
C ALA A 116 -11.53 0.30 -3.31
N ASP A 117 -12.28 -0.60 -3.95
CA ASP A 117 -13.48 -1.19 -3.37
C ASP A 117 -13.09 -2.47 -2.61
N LEU A 118 -13.26 -2.47 -1.28
CA LEU A 118 -12.84 -3.59 -0.44
C LEU A 118 -13.63 -4.88 -0.74
N LYS A 119 -14.88 -4.76 -1.18
CA LYS A 119 -15.71 -5.91 -1.57
C LYS A 119 -15.21 -6.50 -2.88
N GLU A 120 -14.88 -5.64 -3.85
CA GLU A 120 -14.27 -6.09 -5.12
C GLU A 120 -12.93 -6.80 -4.86
N LEU A 121 -12.08 -6.27 -3.97
CA LEU A 121 -10.81 -6.92 -3.62
C LEU A 121 -11.02 -8.29 -2.94
N GLN A 122 -12.05 -8.42 -2.10
CA GLN A 122 -12.42 -9.70 -1.46
C GLN A 122 -12.92 -10.72 -2.48
N GLU A 123 -13.86 -10.34 -3.34
CA GLU A 123 -14.44 -11.21 -4.39
C GLU A 123 -13.36 -11.69 -5.37
N ASN A 124 -12.36 -10.86 -5.63
CA ASN A 124 -11.20 -11.19 -6.46
C ASN A 124 -10.08 -11.92 -5.71
N GLN A 125 -10.25 -12.19 -4.40
CA GLN A 125 -9.27 -12.83 -3.52
C GLN A 125 -7.90 -12.11 -3.50
N LEU A 126 -7.89 -10.80 -3.71
CA LEU A 126 -6.69 -9.96 -3.66
C LEU A 126 -6.31 -9.56 -2.22
N ILE A 127 -7.22 -9.79 -1.27
CA ILE A 127 -6.98 -9.59 0.17
C ILE A 127 -7.53 -10.75 1.00
N ALA A 128 -6.82 -11.08 2.07
CA ALA A 128 -7.24 -12.07 3.05
C ALA A 128 -8.27 -11.48 4.01
N ALA A 129 -9.54 -11.42 3.61
CA ALA A 129 -10.67 -11.18 4.49
C ALA A 129 -11.73 -12.27 4.26
N GLN A 130 -12.57 -12.54 5.27
CA GLN A 130 -13.65 -13.52 5.10
C GLN A 130 -14.59 -13.06 3.98
N GLU A 131 -14.88 -13.94 3.03
CA GLU A 131 -15.84 -13.68 1.96
C GLU A 131 -17.18 -13.23 2.58
N ASN A 132 -17.76 -12.16 2.03
CA ASN A 132 -19.06 -11.59 2.43
C ASN A 132 -19.10 -10.83 3.77
N GLN A 133 -17.96 -10.45 4.35
CA GLN A 133 -17.92 -9.47 5.43
C GLN A 133 -17.69 -8.05 4.88
N ASN A 134 -18.68 -7.18 5.04
CA ASN A 134 -18.50 -5.74 4.84
C ASN A 134 -17.53 -5.23 5.90
N VAL A 135 -16.33 -4.86 5.47
CA VAL A 135 -15.29 -4.27 6.32
C VAL A 135 -15.10 -2.81 5.93
N ASP A 136 -15.12 -1.90 6.90
CA ASP A 136 -14.89 -0.47 6.66
C ASP A 136 -13.42 -0.14 6.37
N TYR A 137 -12.51 -1.02 6.79
CA TYR A 137 -11.07 -0.92 6.56
C TYR A 137 -10.36 -2.26 6.78
N ILE A 138 -9.13 -2.36 6.26
CA ILE A 138 -8.24 -3.48 6.53
C ILE A 138 -7.31 -3.16 7.71
N GLY A 139 -7.32 -4.03 8.71
CA GLY A 139 -6.55 -3.89 9.95
C GLY A 139 -5.06 -4.19 9.76
N TYR A 140 -4.18 -3.31 10.25
CA TYR A 140 -2.73 -3.50 10.23
C TYR A 140 -2.31 -4.66 11.13
N LYS A 141 -2.83 -4.73 12.36
CA LYS A 141 -2.51 -5.81 13.32
C LYS A 141 -2.88 -7.20 12.78
N THR A 142 -4.07 -7.32 12.18
CA THR A 142 -4.53 -8.58 11.58
C THR A 142 -3.68 -8.96 10.37
N THR A 143 -3.45 -8.01 9.47
CA THR A 143 -2.56 -8.20 8.31
C THR A 143 -1.18 -8.66 8.74
N LEU A 144 -0.58 -8.01 9.74
CA LEU A 144 0.72 -8.37 10.30
C LEU A 144 0.74 -9.80 10.85
N LYS A 145 -0.30 -10.20 11.57
CA LYS A 145 -0.44 -11.58 12.09
C LYS A 145 -0.50 -12.58 10.94
N THR A 146 -1.29 -12.31 9.90
CA THR A 146 -1.40 -13.18 8.71
C THR A 146 -0.06 -13.34 7.99
N PHE A 147 0.65 -12.23 7.73
CA PHE A 147 1.97 -12.29 7.10
C PHE A 147 2.97 -13.11 7.92
N LYS A 148 3.01 -12.91 9.25
CA LYS A 148 3.87 -13.70 10.14
C LYS A 148 3.54 -15.20 10.13
N SER A 149 2.26 -15.55 10.14
CA SER A 149 1.83 -16.95 10.03
C SER A 149 2.26 -17.59 8.69
N ASN A 150 2.37 -16.78 7.64
CA ASN A 150 2.87 -17.19 6.32
C ASN A 150 4.40 -17.10 6.19
N GLY A 151 5.13 -16.91 7.30
CA GLY A 151 6.59 -16.95 7.34
C GLY A 151 7.30 -15.61 7.09
N PHE A 152 6.56 -14.51 6.89
CA PHE A 152 7.17 -13.18 6.78
C PHE A 152 7.73 -12.72 8.13
N LYS A 153 8.84 -12.00 8.07
CA LYS A 153 9.46 -11.34 9.21
C LYS A 153 9.25 -9.83 9.11
N GLU A 154 9.11 -9.17 10.25
CA GLU A 154 9.19 -7.71 10.31
C GLU A 154 10.63 -7.26 10.17
N VAL A 155 10.81 -6.19 9.39
CA VAL A 155 12.10 -5.56 9.13
C VAL A 155 12.10 -4.16 9.75
N LYS A 156 13.18 -3.80 10.43
CA LYS A 156 13.30 -2.46 11.03
C LYS A 156 13.76 -1.45 9.99
N ASP A 157 13.03 -0.35 9.88
CA ASP A 157 13.39 0.83 9.06
C ASP A 157 13.71 0.49 7.59
N GLY A 158 13.05 -0.52 7.01
CA GLY A 158 13.27 -0.94 5.62
C GLY A 158 14.64 -1.56 5.34
N LYS A 159 15.39 -1.99 6.37
CA LYS A 159 16.69 -2.65 6.25
C LYS A 159 16.53 -4.13 5.88
N PHE A 160 16.06 -4.39 4.66
CA PHE A 160 15.80 -5.73 4.15
C PHE A 160 17.08 -6.56 4.08
N GLU A 161 16.94 -7.87 4.31
CA GLU A 161 17.99 -8.83 4.00
C GLU A 161 18.17 -8.92 2.47
N GLU A 162 19.40 -9.11 2.01
CA GLU A 162 19.66 -9.26 0.58
C GLU A 162 19.60 -10.73 0.14
N LEU A 163 19.03 -10.93 -1.05
CA LEU A 163 19.09 -12.21 -1.74
C LEU A 163 20.53 -12.44 -2.20
N LYS A 164 21.12 -13.55 -1.77
CA LYS A 164 22.47 -13.97 -2.15
C LYS A 164 22.45 -14.84 -3.39
#